data_AF-A0A836T7E7-F1
#
_entry.id   AF-A0A836T7E7-F1
#
_cell.length_a   1.000
_cell.length_b   1.000
_cell.length_c   1.000
_cell.angle_alpha   90.00
_cell.angle_beta   90.00
_cell.angle_gamma   90.00
#
_symmetry.space_group_name_H-M   'P 1'
#
loop_
_entity.id
_entity.type
_entity.pdbx_description
1 polymer ?
#
loop_
_entity_poly.entity_id
_entity_poly.type
_entity_poly.pdbx_seq_one_letter_code
_entity_poly.pdbx_strand_id
1 'polypeptide(L)'
;MKQKAFLFFIFTLLFSFFIYAQDNTQNNACIKIVKLLTPKASKIQFRISAYAKLQKDIQGQSQLEAPVNTGIRIDIPIYDTREKLVWDDVKASEAVWLLYKGRVDFYTIVRAFSLGLLGVKRNRRLVPTRWAITAVDSAIATKLLEIIKFENKVVDYIEVYTASYIGNKFIIILFPGPYRLEMVEIWHPSTIWTQNAGQPVLHWVREDKPNRFTEIDGGMMAARLSILEHLARRKRQASVLIVREITPDYYAPVGNWHIRLTTAHALSQPMLKSNNLKEAIELLGTSLKDKNLLSTIIERSRIFDRLYNQKRLDHYF
;
A
#
# COMPACT_ATOMS: atom_id res chain seq x y z
N MET A 1 -22.31 20.98 12.51
CA MET A 1 -20.99 20.82 11.85
C MET A 1 -20.74 19.44 11.24
N LYS A 2 -21.27 18.32 11.76
CA LYS A 2 -21.02 16.97 11.21
C LYS A 2 -21.80 16.62 9.91
N GLN A 3 -22.94 17.26 9.62
CA GLN A 3 -23.72 16.98 8.39
C GLN A 3 -23.19 17.70 7.12
N LYS A 4 -22.56 18.88 7.25
CA LYS A 4 -22.01 19.60 6.09
C LYS A 4 -20.74 18.93 5.53
N ALA A 5 -19.95 18.25 6.35
CA ALA A 5 -18.81 17.45 5.90
C ALA A 5 -19.23 16.17 5.17
N PHE A 6 -20.35 15.56 5.56
CA PHE A 6 -20.90 14.38 4.90
C PHE A 6 -21.53 14.70 3.54
N LEU A 7 -22.25 15.84 3.44
CA LEU A 7 -22.75 16.32 2.15
C LEU A 7 -21.62 16.76 1.21
N PHE A 8 -20.53 17.37 1.70
CA PHE A 8 -19.40 17.76 0.85
C PHE A 8 -18.62 16.54 0.32
N PHE A 9 -18.51 15.46 1.12
CA PHE A 9 -17.89 14.19 0.71
C PHE A 9 -18.74 13.44 -0.32
N ILE A 10 -20.08 13.47 -0.17
CA ILE A 10 -21.01 12.97 -1.20
C ILE A 10 -20.97 13.85 -2.45
N PHE A 11 -20.82 15.18 -2.31
CA PHE A 11 -20.68 16.07 -3.46
C PHE A 11 -19.35 15.85 -4.18
N THR A 12 -18.25 15.50 -3.51
CA THR A 12 -16.98 15.15 -4.20
C THR A 12 -17.02 13.76 -4.83
N LEU A 13 -17.69 12.79 -4.20
CA LEU A 13 -17.97 11.48 -4.81
C LEU A 13 -18.88 11.61 -6.04
N LEU A 14 -19.90 12.45 -5.96
CA LEU A 14 -20.83 12.72 -7.05
C LEU A 14 -20.22 13.62 -8.11
N PHE A 15 -19.39 14.63 -7.82
CA PHE A 15 -18.72 15.44 -8.86
C PHE A 15 -17.66 14.60 -9.62
N SER A 16 -17.00 13.66 -8.93
CA SER A 16 -16.11 12.68 -9.57
C SER A 16 -16.88 11.63 -10.40
N PHE A 17 -18.16 11.39 -10.08
CA PHE A 17 -19.06 10.55 -10.87
C PHE A 17 -19.81 11.32 -11.97
N PHE A 18 -20.12 12.61 -11.77
CA PHE A 18 -20.91 13.46 -12.68
C PHE A 18 -20.04 14.03 -13.79
N ILE A 19 -18.78 14.38 -13.51
CA ILE A 19 -17.81 14.70 -14.57
C ILE A 19 -17.51 13.44 -15.43
N TYR A 20 -17.80 12.24 -14.92
CA TYR A 20 -17.59 10.98 -15.64
C TYR A 20 -18.86 10.38 -16.26
N ALA A 21 -20.04 10.96 -16.01
CA ALA A 21 -21.33 10.38 -16.42
C ALA A 21 -22.24 11.34 -17.21
N GLN A 22 -21.68 12.40 -17.77
CA GLN A 22 -22.31 13.18 -18.84
C GLN A 22 -21.35 13.31 -20.02
N ASP A 23 -21.15 12.22 -20.78
CA ASP A 23 -21.38 12.33 -22.21
C ASP A 23 -21.53 10.94 -22.85
N ASN A 24 -22.49 10.87 -23.75
CA ASN A 24 -22.89 9.67 -24.43
C ASN A 24 -21.91 9.40 -25.59
N THR A 25 -21.64 8.12 -25.85
CA THR A 25 -21.01 7.57 -27.06
C THR A 25 -19.47 7.71 -27.26
N GLN A 26 -18.84 6.55 -27.41
CA GLN A 26 -17.53 6.27 -28.04
C GLN A 26 -16.20 6.79 -27.45
N ASN A 27 -16.15 7.65 -26.44
CA ASN A 27 -14.89 8.27 -26.00
C ASN A 27 -14.41 7.93 -24.56
N ASN A 28 -14.70 6.72 -24.07
CA ASN A 28 -14.34 6.31 -22.71
C ASN A 28 -12.80 6.14 -22.53
N ALA A 29 -12.20 6.93 -21.64
CA ALA A 29 -10.77 6.93 -21.33
C ALA A 29 -10.25 5.56 -20.84
N CYS A 30 -11.10 4.75 -20.19
CA CYS A 30 -10.74 3.39 -19.77
C CYS A 30 -10.50 2.46 -20.97
N ILE A 31 -11.25 2.63 -22.06
CA ILE A 31 -11.07 1.85 -23.30
C ILE A 31 -9.82 2.31 -24.07
N LYS A 32 -9.49 3.60 -24.03
CA LYS A 32 -8.24 4.15 -24.59
C LYS A 32 -7.00 3.68 -23.84
N ILE A 33 -7.05 3.58 -22.52
CA ILE A 33 -5.95 3.07 -21.69
C ILE A 33 -5.71 1.57 -21.94
N VAL A 34 -6.77 0.79 -22.11
CA VAL A 34 -6.66 -0.64 -22.49
C VAL A 34 -6.06 -0.82 -23.89
N LYS A 35 -6.36 0.08 -24.84
CA LYS A 35 -5.72 0.11 -26.18
C LYS A 35 -4.28 0.60 -26.18
N LEU A 36 -3.86 1.41 -25.20
CA LEU A 36 -2.49 1.94 -25.10
C LEU A 36 -1.50 0.94 -24.47
N LEU A 37 -1.99 -0.05 -23.72
CA LEU A 37 -1.17 -1.02 -22.97
C LEU A 37 -0.91 -2.34 -23.73
N THR A 38 -1.33 -2.44 -24.99
CA THR A 38 -1.07 -3.60 -25.85
C THR A 38 0.16 -3.35 -26.74
N PRO A 39 1.22 -4.19 -26.69
CA PRO A 39 2.37 -4.03 -27.57
C PRO A 39 2.02 -4.33 -29.03
N LYS A 40 2.55 -3.51 -29.95
CA LYS A 40 2.55 -3.76 -31.39
C LYS A 40 3.29 -5.06 -31.73
N ALA A 41 2.53 -5.96 -32.32
CA ALA A 41 2.85 -6.91 -33.40
C ALA A 41 3.91 -8.01 -33.20
N SER A 42 3.43 -9.26 -33.26
CA SER A 42 3.85 -10.17 -34.33
C SER A 42 2.63 -10.96 -34.85
N LYS A 43 2.64 -11.19 -36.17
CA LYS A 43 1.52 -11.55 -37.06
C LYS A 43 0.64 -12.71 -36.55
N ILE A 44 -0.66 -12.49 -36.43
CA ILE A 44 -1.67 -13.54 -36.53
C ILE A 44 -2.84 -13.02 -37.39
N GLN A 45 -3.14 -13.77 -38.44
CA GLN A 45 -4.10 -13.46 -39.49
C GLN A 45 -5.53 -13.69 -38.97
N PHE A 46 -6.34 -12.63 -38.86
CA PHE A 46 -7.78 -12.78 -38.57
C PHE A 46 -8.57 -12.80 -39.88
N ARG A 47 -9.25 -13.92 -40.14
CA ARG A 47 -10.30 -14.03 -41.16
C ARG A 47 -11.60 -13.57 -40.50
N ILE A 48 -12.03 -12.34 -40.78
CA ILE A 48 -13.32 -11.81 -40.32
C ILE A 48 -14.39 -12.36 -41.25
N SER A 49 -15.13 -13.36 -40.81
CA SER A 49 -16.42 -13.73 -41.40
C SER A 49 -17.52 -13.45 -40.40
N ALA A 50 -18.52 -12.67 -40.84
CA ALA A 50 -19.77 -12.30 -40.17
C ALA A 50 -19.76 -11.05 -39.27
N TYR A 51 -19.48 -9.89 -39.89
CA TYR A 51 -20.01 -8.60 -39.41
C TYR A 51 -20.71 -7.81 -40.52
N ALA A 52 -21.40 -8.52 -41.43
CA ALA A 52 -22.17 -7.92 -42.53
C ALA A 52 -23.63 -8.41 -42.61
N LYS A 53 -24.11 -9.21 -41.65
CA LYS A 53 -25.48 -9.74 -41.65
C LYS A 53 -26.39 -9.21 -40.52
N LEU A 54 -25.85 -8.44 -39.58
CA LEU A 54 -26.58 -7.98 -38.38
C LEU A 54 -27.01 -6.50 -38.45
N GLN A 55 -26.78 -5.82 -39.58
CA GLN A 55 -27.20 -4.43 -39.78
C GLN A 55 -28.49 -4.28 -40.60
N LYS A 56 -29.10 -5.39 -41.05
CA LYS A 56 -30.35 -5.37 -41.84
C LYS A 56 -31.63 -5.68 -41.08
N ASP A 57 -31.56 -6.19 -39.85
CA ASP A 57 -32.78 -6.67 -39.14
C ASP A 57 -33.21 -5.76 -37.98
N ILE A 58 -32.63 -4.55 -37.84
CA ILE A 58 -33.11 -3.55 -36.87
C ILE A 58 -34.18 -2.66 -37.51
N GLN A 59 -35.30 -3.28 -37.89
CA GLN A 59 -36.60 -2.60 -37.96
C GLN A 59 -37.68 -3.57 -37.51
N GLY A 60 -38.13 -3.38 -36.27
CA GLY A 60 -39.35 -3.99 -35.77
C GLY A 60 -39.16 -4.82 -34.49
N GLN A 61 -39.94 -4.43 -33.48
CA GLN A 61 -40.34 -5.21 -32.30
C GLN A 61 -39.37 -5.27 -31.10
N SER A 62 -39.80 -4.48 -30.11
CA SER A 62 -39.89 -4.76 -28.67
C SER A 62 -39.43 -6.13 -28.14
N GLN A 63 -38.70 -6.04 -27.02
CA GLN A 63 -38.32 -7.10 -26.06
C GLN A 63 -37.14 -7.98 -26.47
N LEU A 64 -35.97 -7.68 -25.91
CA LEU A 64 -34.85 -8.61 -25.79
C LEU A 64 -34.27 -8.49 -24.38
N GLU A 65 -34.49 -9.52 -23.56
CA GLU A 65 -33.84 -9.71 -22.27
C GLU A 65 -32.31 -9.80 -22.45
N ALA A 66 -31.55 -9.24 -21.50
CA ALA A 66 -30.10 -9.28 -21.54
C ALA A 66 -29.60 -10.73 -21.35
N PRO A 67 -28.71 -11.26 -22.21
CA PRO A 67 -28.20 -12.62 -22.05
C PRO A 67 -27.32 -12.71 -20.80
N VAL A 68 -27.75 -13.55 -19.86
CA VAL A 68 -27.17 -13.82 -18.53
C VAL A 68 -25.78 -14.51 -18.60
N ASN A 69 -25.06 -14.49 -19.72
CA ASN A 69 -23.85 -15.32 -19.89
C ASN A 69 -22.71 -14.67 -20.70
N THR A 70 -22.39 -13.41 -20.44
CA THR A 70 -21.16 -12.79 -21.01
C THR A 70 -20.06 -12.70 -19.96
N GLY A 71 -19.39 -13.84 -19.74
CA GLY A 71 -18.13 -13.87 -19.00
C GLY A 71 -17.06 -13.05 -19.73
N ILE A 72 -16.50 -12.05 -19.05
CA ILE A 72 -15.33 -11.31 -19.51
C ILE A 72 -14.13 -12.27 -19.40
N ARG A 73 -13.59 -12.69 -20.54
CA ARG A 73 -12.37 -13.51 -20.59
C ARG A 73 -11.15 -12.59 -20.63
N ILE A 74 -10.39 -12.59 -19.53
CA ILE A 74 -9.12 -11.87 -19.42
C ILE A 74 -8.02 -12.89 -19.71
N ASP A 75 -7.40 -12.81 -20.88
CA ASP A 75 -6.24 -13.64 -21.23
C ASP A 75 -5.00 -13.06 -20.54
N ILE A 76 -4.68 -13.59 -19.36
CA ILE A 76 -3.44 -13.33 -18.63
C ILE A 76 -2.38 -14.27 -19.22
N PRO A 77 -1.16 -13.83 -19.56
CA PRO A 77 -0.12 -14.75 -20.06
C PRO A 77 0.27 -15.75 -18.96
N ILE A 78 -0.09 -17.03 -19.17
CA ILE A 78 -0.13 -18.12 -18.19
C ILE A 78 1.24 -18.77 -18.00
N TYR A 79 1.68 -18.84 -16.75
CA TYR A 79 2.56 -19.90 -16.27
C TYR A 79 1.79 -20.62 -15.15
N ASP A 80 1.76 -21.96 -15.26
CA ASP A 80 1.03 -23.06 -14.61
C ASP A 80 0.46 -22.89 -13.17
N THR A 81 0.97 -21.99 -12.32
CA THR A 81 0.47 -21.78 -10.94
C THR A 81 -0.72 -20.82 -10.81
N ARG A 82 -0.91 -19.90 -11.76
CA ARG A 82 -1.92 -18.83 -11.67
C ARG A 82 -3.35 -19.30 -11.98
N GLU A 83 -3.52 -20.16 -12.97
CA GLU A 83 -4.83 -20.71 -13.32
C GLU A 83 -5.32 -21.68 -12.24
N LYS A 84 -4.44 -22.53 -11.72
CA LYS A 84 -4.75 -23.45 -10.61
C LYS A 84 -5.37 -22.71 -9.42
N LEU A 85 -4.78 -21.60 -8.97
CA LEU A 85 -5.31 -20.82 -7.84
C LEU A 85 -6.67 -20.15 -8.09
N VAL A 86 -7.05 -19.93 -9.35
CA VAL A 86 -8.39 -19.43 -9.70
C VAL A 86 -9.42 -20.56 -9.62
N TRP A 87 -9.03 -21.80 -9.91
CA TRP A 87 -9.93 -22.95 -9.89
C TRP A 87 -9.94 -23.69 -8.54
N ASP A 88 -8.86 -23.58 -7.77
CA ASP A 88 -8.68 -24.23 -6.47
C ASP A 88 -9.35 -23.46 -5.33
N ASP A 89 -9.84 -24.19 -4.32
CA ASP A 89 -10.54 -23.64 -3.17
C ASP A 89 -9.58 -23.20 -2.05
N VAL A 90 -8.68 -22.27 -2.40
CA VAL A 90 -7.63 -21.77 -1.50
C VAL A 90 -8.06 -20.46 -0.84
N LYS A 91 -7.67 -20.22 0.42
CA LYS A 91 -7.93 -18.92 1.10
C LYS A 91 -7.28 -17.77 0.31
N ALA A 92 -7.96 -16.63 0.23
CA ALA A 92 -7.47 -15.51 -0.60
C ALA A 92 -6.09 -15.00 -0.16
N SER A 93 -5.81 -14.97 1.13
CA SER A 93 -4.49 -14.60 1.68
C SER A 93 -3.38 -15.58 1.29
N GLU A 94 -3.69 -16.87 1.23
CA GLU A 94 -2.77 -17.93 0.82
C GLU A 94 -2.49 -17.84 -0.69
N ALA A 95 -3.53 -17.62 -1.51
CA ALA A 95 -3.37 -17.41 -2.94
C ALA A 95 -2.53 -16.15 -3.24
N VAL A 96 -2.79 -15.04 -2.56
CA VAL A 96 -1.98 -13.80 -2.66
C VAL A 96 -0.52 -14.09 -2.34
N TRP A 97 -0.25 -14.83 -1.26
CA TRP A 97 1.11 -15.20 -0.86
C TRP A 97 1.82 -16.05 -1.91
N LEU A 98 1.15 -17.06 -2.45
CA LEU A 98 1.72 -17.94 -3.49
C LEU A 98 2.05 -17.15 -4.76
N LEU A 99 1.18 -16.24 -5.18
CA LEU A 99 1.42 -15.36 -6.32
C LEU A 99 2.60 -14.42 -6.08
N TYR A 100 2.68 -13.82 -4.89
CA TYR A 100 3.78 -12.96 -4.49
C TYR A 100 5.13 -13.73 -4.50
N LYS A 101 5.16 -14.92 -3.89
CA LYS A 101 6.34 -15.79 -3.89
C LYS A 101 6.74 -16.23 -5.31
N GLY A 102 5.75 -16.42 -6.18
CA GLY A 102 5.91 -16.66 -7.61
C GLY A 102 6.34 -15.44 -8.44
N ARG A 103 6.67 -14.30 -7.79
CA ARG A 103 7.11 -13.04 -8.42
C ARG A 103 6.09 -12.45 -9.41
N VAL A 104 4.80 -12.69 -9.18
CA VAL A 104 3.74 -12.01 -9.92
C VAL A 104 3.72 -10.54 -9.51
N ASP A 105 3.61 -9.64 -10.50
CA ASP A 105 3.53 -8.20 -10.26
C ASP A 105 2.43 -7.84 -9.24
N PHE A 106 2.76 -6.97 -8.30
CA PHE A 106 1.89 -6.58 -7.18
C PHE A 106 0.52 -6.11 -7.67
N TYR A 107 0.47 -5.23 -8.68
CA TYR A 107 -0.79 -4.69 -9.17
C TYR A 107 -1.61 -5.72 -9.95
N THR A 108 -0.95 -6.73 -10.53
CA THR A 108 -1.62 -7.89 -11.12
C THR A 108 -2.32 -8.72 -10.06
N ILE A 109 -1.68 -8.94 -8.91
CA ILE A 109 -2.32 -9.61 -7.75
C ILE A 109 -3.51 -8.77 -7.24
N VAL A 110 -3.33 -7.45 -7.09
CA VAL A 110 -4.42 -6.53 -6.69
C VAL A 110 -5.60 -6.59 -7.65
N ARG A 111 -5.37 -6.59 -8.97
CA ARG A 111 -6.46 -6.70 -9.96
C ARG A 111 -7.20 -8.02 -9.83
N ALA A 112 -6.48 -9.14 -9.71
CA ALA A 112 -7.09 -10.45 -9.52
C ALA A 112 -7.90 -10.53 -8.21
N PHE A 113 -7.37 -9.98 -7.12
CA PHE A 113 -8.05 -9.90 -5.83
C PHE A 113 -9.30 -9.01 -5.89
N SER A 114 -9.19 -7.82 -6.49
CA SER A 114 -10.28 -6.85 -6.64
C SER A 114 -11.44 -7.39 -7.47
N LEU A 115 -11.14 -8.19 -8.50
CA LEU A 115 -12.13 -8.89 -9.33
C LEU A 115 -12.72 -10.14 -8.65
N GLY A 116 -12.29 -10.46 -7.42
CA GLY A 116 -12.78 -11.65 -6.71
C GLY A 116 -12.32 -12.96 -7.34
N LEU A 117 -11.22 -12.98 -8.10
CA LEU A 117 -10.70 -14.20 -8.73
C LEU A 117 -9.94 -15.11 -7.75
N LEU A 118 -9.57 -14.56 -6.58
CA LEU A 118 -8.81 -15.25 -5.55
C LEU A 118 -9.69 -15.57 -4.35
N GLY A 119 -9.46 -16.72 -3.73
CA GLY A 119 -10.17 -17.13 -2.51
C GLY A 119 -11.11 -18.31 -2.71
N VAL A 120 -11.70 -18.75 -1.61
CA VAL A 120 -12.70 -19.84 -1.59
C VAL A 120 -13.91 -19.41 -2.41
N LYS A 121 -14.41 -20.27 -3.32
CA LYS A 121 -15.42 -19.90 -4.34
C LYS A 121 -16.65 -19.19 -3.75
N ARG A 122 -17.19 -19.70 -2.65
CA ARG A 122 -18.37 -19.13 -1.94
C ARG A 122 -18.14 -17.77 -1.29
N ASN A 123 -16.88 -17.38 -1.09
CA ASN A 123 -16.48 -16.14 -0.40
C ASN A 123 -15.92 -15.08 -1.36
N ARG A 124 -15.83 -15.38 -2.66
CA ARG A 124 -15.34 -14.45 -3.68
C ARG A 124 -16.32 -13.29 -3.85
N ARG A 125 -15.79 -12.07 -3.83
CA ARG A 125 -16.57 -10.82 -3.98
C ARG A 125 -15.73 -9.80 -4.74
N LEU A 126 -16.40 -8.89 -5.44
CA LEU A 126 -15.74 -7.69 -5.95
C LEU A 126 -15.32 -6.81 -4.77
N VAL A 127 -14.09 -6.32 -4.78
CA VAL A 127 -13.51 -5.48 -3.74
C VAL A 127 -13.04 -4.17 -4.37
N PRO A 128 -13.41 -2.99 -3.82
CA PRO A 128 -12.91 -1.71 -4.31
C PRO A 128 -11.38 -1.67 -4.37
N THR A 129 -10.81 -1.10 -5.43
CA THR A 129 -9.36 -1.14 -5.68
C THR A 129 -8.51 -0.66 -4.50
N ARG A 130 -8.93 0.40 -3.80
CA ARG A 130 -8.20 0.89 -2.61
C ARG A 130 -8.16 -0.16 -1.49
N TRP A 131 -9.27 -0.84 -1.24
CA TRP A 131 -9.34 -1.89 -0.23
C TRP A 131 -8.56 -3.13 -0.67
N ALA A 132 -8.58 -3.46 -1.96
CA ALA A 132 -7.79 -4.55 -2.52
C ALA A 132 -6.28 -4.30 -2.35
N ILE A 133 -5.80 -3.07 -2.58
CA ILE A 133 -4.39 -2.71 -2.35
C ILE A 133 -4.01 -2.97 -0.89
N THR A 134 -4.74 -2.40 0.07
CA THR A 134 -4.45 -2.57 1.51
C THR A 134 -4.58 -4.02 1.97
N ALA A 135 -5.52 -4.79 1.40
CA ALA A 135 -5.69 -6.21 1.72
C ALA A 135 -4.52 -7.05 1.20
N VAL A 136 -4.05 -6.79 -0.02
CA VAL A 136 -2.88 -7.47 -0.59
C VAL A 136 -1.61 -7.09 0.18
N ASP A 137 -1.40 -5.80 0.49
CA ASP A 137 -0.28 -5.35 1.34
C ASP A 137 -0.27 -6.10 2.67
N SER A 138 -1.41 -6.11 3.37
CA SER A 138 -1.56 -6.80 4.66
C SER A 138 -1.31 -8.30 4.58
N ALA A 139 -1.83 -8.97 3.55
CA ALA A 139 -1.68 -10.41 3.38
C ALA A 139 -0.23 -10.83 3.18
N ILE A 140 0.50 -10.11 2.31
CA ILE A 140 1.93 -10.37 2.06
C ILE A 140 2.74 -10.06 3.31
N ALA A 141 2.54 -8.87 3.88
CA ALA A 141 3.26 -8.41 5.06
C ALA A 141 3.06 -9.35 6.26
N THR A 142 1.88 -9.93 6.45
CA THR A 142 1.62 -10.92 7.51
C THR A 142 2.48 -12.17 7.35
N LYS A 143 2.56 -12.73 6.13
CA LYS A 143 3.38 -13.93 5.85
C LYS A 143 4.88 -13.63 5.98
N LEU A 144 5.33 -12.45 5.55
CA LEU A 144 6.71 -12.01 5.76
C LEU A 144 7.03 -11.88 7.25
N LEU A 145 6.10 -11.34 8.04
CA LEU A 145 6.28 -11.20 9.48
C LEU A 145 6.47 -12.56 10.18
N GLU A 146 5.70 -13.58 9.77
CA GLU A 146 5.86 -14.95 10.26
C GLU A 146 7.28 -15.45 10.01
N ILE A 147 7.84 -15.26 8.81
CA ILE A 147 9.20 -15.66 8.45
C ILE A 147 10.23 -14.95 9.33
N ILE A 148 10.16 -13.61 9.46
CA ILE A 148 11.22 -12.87 10.15
C ILE A 148 11.24 -13.07 11.67
N LYS A 149 10.09 -13.38 12.29
CA LYS A 149 10.01 -13.46 13.76
C LYS A 149 10.68 -14.70 14.34
N PHE A 150 10.67 -15.81 13.62
CA PHE A 150 11.15 -17.09 14.13
C PHE A 150 12.60 -17.40 13.72
N GLU A 151 13.06 -16.85 12.60
CA GLU A 151 14.28 -17.36 11.95
C GLU A 151 15.45 -16.37 11.97
N ASN A 152 15.20 -15.08 12.26
CA ASN A 152 16.17 -14.03 11.96
C ASN A 152 16.84 -13.41 13.18
N LYS A 153 18.15 -13.13 13.05
CA LYS A 153 18.90 -12.33 14.01
C LYS A 153 18.44 -10.87 13.99
N VAL A 154 18.64 -10.15 15.08
CA VAL A 154 18.40 -8.70 15.11
C VAL A 154 19.43 -7.96 14.23
N VAL A 155 19.11 -6.75 13.77
CA VAL A 155 20.09 -5.85 13.14
C VAL A 155 21.25 -5.57 14.10
N ASP A 156 22.47 -5.42 13.55
CA ASP A 156 23.71 -5.39 14.34
C ASP A 156 23.97 -4.02 15.01
N TYR A 157 23.43 -2.94 14.43
CA TYR A 157 23.58 -1.56 14.89
C TYR A 157 22.31 -0.76 14.57
N ILE A 158 22.21 0.48 15.05
CA ILE A 158 21.08 1.35 14.72
C ILE A 158 21.28 1.87 13.30
N GLU A 159 20.26 1.73 12.46
CA GLU A 159 20.32 2.12 11.05
C GLU A 159 19.31 3.23 10.78
N VAL A 160 19.75 4.35 10.20
CA VAL A 160 18.89 5.47 9.82
C VAL A 160 18.88 5.60 8.30
N TYR A 161 17.68 5.66 7.73
CA TYR A 161 17.43 5.84 6.31
C TYR A 161 16.55 7.07 6.11
N THR A 162 16.79 7.82 5.03
CA THR A 162 15.95 8.96 4.66
C THR A 162 15.61 8.94 3.17
N ALA A 163 14.41 9.40 2.83
CA ALA A 163 14.02 9.69 1.46
C ALA A 163 12.89 10.72 1.44
N SER A 164 12.71 11.41 0.31
CA SER A 164 11.63 12.36 0.12
C SER A 164 10.94 12.17 -1.22
N TYR A 165 9.63 12.36 -1.26
CA TYR A 165 8.85 12.32 -2.49
C TYR A 165 7.57 13.16 -2.37
N ILE A 166 7.34 14.07 -3.32
CA ILE A 166 6.14 14.94 -3.41
C ILE A 166 5.75 15.51 -2.02
N GLY A 167 6.62 16.30 -1.40
CA GLY A 167 6.36 16.92 -0.10
C GLY A 167 6.24 15.95 1.08
N ASN A 168 6.53 14.67 0.91
CA ASN A 168 6.60 13.70 1.99
C ASN A 168 8.06 13.33 2.26
N LYS A 169 8.54 13.58 3.47
CA LYS A 169 9.86 13.17 3.93
C LYS A 169 9.71 11.98 4.86
N PHE A 170 10.49 10.93 4.63
CA PHE A 170 10.53 9.72 5.43
C PHE A 170 11.89 9.62 6.12
N ILE A 171 11.86 9.35 7.42
CA ILE A 171 13.01 9.00 8.23
C ILE A 171 12.66 7.64 8.86
N ILE A 172 13.43 6.62 8.54
CA ILE A 172 13.19 5.25 9.00
C ILE A 172 14.38 4.84 9.86
N ILE A 173 14.10 4.42 11.09
CA ILE A 173 15.13 3.99 12.03
C ILE A 173 14.87 2.52 12.39
N LEU A 174 15.89 1.68 12.16
CA LEU A 174 15.90 0.28 12.57
C LEU A 174 16.78 0.15 13.82
N PHE A 175 16.17 -0.27 14.93
CA PHE A 175 16.85 -0.54 16.19
C PHE A 175 17.06 -2.05 16.37
N PRO A 176 18.21 -2.47 16.92
CA PRO A 176 18.41 -3.85 17.36
C PRO A 176 17.35 -4.25 18.39
N GLY A 177 16.56 -5.28 18.09
CA GLY A 177 15.49 -5.74 18.98
C GLY A 177 14.42 -6.57 18.27
N PRO A 178 13.44 -7.09 19.03
CA PRO A 178 12.32 -7.84 18.45
C PRO A 178 11.51 -6.95 17.50
N TYR A 179 10.87 -7.57 16.51
CA TYR A 179 10.03 -6.81 15.58
C TYR A 179 8.94 -6.01 16.29
N ARG A 180 8.94 -4.70 16.01
CA ARG A 180 7.93 -3.72 16.42
C ARG A 180 7.87 -2.67 15.33
N LEU A 181 6.71 -2.10 15.09
CA LEU A 181 6.57 -1.03 14.12
C LEU A 181 5.76 0.11 14.71
N GLU A 182 6.30 1.31 14.58
CA GLU A 182 5.69 2.54 15.01
C GLU A 182 5.86 3.57 13.89
N MET A 183 4.76 4.22 13.52
CA MET A 183 4.77 5.30 12.54
C MET A 183 4.16 6.56 13.15
N VAL A 184 4.85 7.67 13.00
CA VAL A 184 4.31 9.01 13.26
C VAL A 184 4.22 9.78 11.96
N GLU A 185 3.02 10.26 11.64
CA GLU A 185 2.78 11.21 10.57
C GLU A 185 2.72 12.62 11.17
N ILE A 186 3.57 13.51 10.65
CA ILE A 186 3.66 14.90 11.04
C ILE A 186 3.09 15.72 9.88
N TRP A 187 1.86 16.21 10.06
CA TRP A 187 1.20 17.08 9.10
C TRP A 187 1.54 18.53 9.43
N HIS A 188 2.44 19.14 8.64
CA HIS A 188 2.81 20.55 8.82
C HIS A 188 1.61 21.49 8.57
N PRO A 189 1.61 22.72 9.09
CA PRO A 189 0.60 23.74 8.76
C PRO A 189 0.41 23.91 7.26
N SER A 190 -0.78 24.36 6.84
CA SER A 190 -1.08 24.70 5.43
C SER A 190 -1.00 23.53 4.45
N THR A 191 -1.11 22.28 4.92
CA THR A 191 -1.41 21.13 4.03
C THR A 191 -2.92 21.08 3.75
N ILE A 192 -3.33 20.27 2.76
CA ILE A 192 -4.75 20.08 2.40
C ILE A 192 -5.59 19.61 3.61
N TRP A 193 -4.96 18.91 4.57
CA TRP A 193 -5.63 18.33 5.74
C TRP A 193 -5.48 19.18 7.01
N THR A 194 -4.62 20.19 7.01
CA THR A 194 -4.28 21.03 8.17
C THR A 194 -4.27 22.53 7.84
N GLN A 195 -5.15 22.97 6.92
CA GLN A 195 -5.21 24.35 6.44
C GLN A 195 -5.36 25.39 7.56
N ASN A 196 -6.03 25.03 8.66
CA ASN A 196 -6.29 25.92 9.80
C ASN A 196 -5.36 25.65 11.01
N ALA A 197 -4.42 24.72 10.91
CA ALA A 197 -3.53 24.40 12.03
C ALA A 197 -2.40 25.43 12.09
N GLY A 198 -2.22 26.07 13.25
CA GLY A 198 -1.07 26.97 13.49
C GLY A 198 0.23 26.26 13.83
N GLN A 199 0.18 24.94 14.07
CA GLN A 199 1.31 24.09 14.45
C GLN A 199 1.19 22.70 13.79
N PRO A 200 2.28 21.94 13.67
CA PRO A 200 2.25 20.58 13.13
C PRO A 200 1.31 19.65 13.91
N VAL A 201 0.52 18.84 13.21
CA VAL A 201 -0.37 17.83 13.80
C VAL A 201 0.29 16.45 13.72
N LEU A 202 0.45 15.80 14.87
CA LEU A 202 1.10 14.49 14.99
C LEU A 202 0.06 13.37 15.12
N HIS A 203 0.11 12.42 14.20
CA HIS A 203 -0.76 11.25 14.18
C HIS A 203 0.08 9.97 14.32
N TRP A 204 -0.31 9.06 15.23
CA TRP A 204 0.51 7.89 15.59
C TRP A 204 -0.22 6.58 15.31
N VAL A 205 0.46 5.68 14.60
CA VAL A 205 0.00 4.31 14.34
C VAL A 205 1.03 3.33 14.84
N ARG A 206 0.60 2.31 15.59
CA ARG A 206 1.52 1.34 16.19
C ARG A 206 1.06 -0.08 15.94
N GLU A 207 2.02 -0.95 15.68
CA GLU A 207 1.89 -2.40 15.70
C GLU A 207 2.57 -2.94 16.97
N ASP A 208 1.88 -2.86 18.11
CA ASP A 208 2.46 -3.26 19.40
C ASP A 208 2.66 -4.78 19.53
N LYS A 209 1.77 -5.53 18.87
CA LYS A 209 1.83 -6.97 18.71
C LYS A 209 1.68 -7.31 17.22
N PRO A 210 2.29 -8.41 16.74
CA PRO A 210 2.16 -8.86 15.36
C PRO A 210 0.72 -8.77 14.86
N ASN A 211 0.51 -8.01 13.78
CA ASN A 211 -0.77 -7.78 13.12
C ASN A 211 -1.86 -7.12 13.99
N ARG A 212 -1.53 -6.55 15.16
CA ARG A 212 -2.45 -5.79 16.01
C ARG A 212 -2.07 -4.32 15.99
N PHE A 213 -2.88 -3.55 15.28
CA PHE A 213 -2.67 -2.12 15.09
C PHE A 213 -3.51 -1.30 16.05
N THR A 214 -3.03 -0.11 16.43
CA THR A 214 -3.82 0.89 17.17
C THR A 214 -5.00 1.39 16.34
N GLU A 215 -4.81 1.45 15.02
CA GLU A 215 -5.81 1.83 14.04
C GLU A 215 -5.49 1.22 12.67
N ILE A 216 -6.49 1.15 11.80
CA ILE A 216 -6.32 0.67 10.42
C ILE A 216 -5.93 1.86 9.56
N ASP A 217 -4.63 1.98 9.26
CA ASP A 217 -4.10 3.00 8.36
C ASP A 217 -3.46 2.39 7.11
N GLY A 218 -3.87 2.89 5.95
CA GLY A 218 -3.37 2.39 4.67
C GLY A 218 -1.95 2.84 4.37
N GLY A 219 -1.48 3.97 4.92
CA GLY A 219 -0.10 4.41 4.79
C GLY A 219 0.85 3.51 5.56
N MET A 220 0.48 3.16 6.79
CA MET A 220 1.15 2.21 7.65
C MET A 220 1.26 0.85 6.98
N MET A 221 0.18 0.32 6.39
CA MET A 221 0.23 -0.97 5.69
C MET A 221 1.19 -0.94 4.49
N ALA A 222 1.18 0.16 3.73
CA ALA A 222 2.06 0.35 2.59
C ALA A 222 3.54 0.43 3.01
N ALA A 223 3.86 1.19 4.06
CA ALA A 223 5.23 1.29 4.58
C ALA A 223 5.70 -0.03 5.22
N ARG A 224 4.81 -0.69 5.98
CA ARG A 224 5.07 -1.96 6.65
C ARG A 224 5.50 -3.05 5.68
N LEU A 225 4.86 -3.18 4.52
CA LEU A 225 5.25 -4.16 3.52
C LEU A 225 6.71 -3.95 3.10
N SER A 226 7.10 -2.74 2.72
CA SER A 226 8.48 -2.43 2.29
C SER A 226 9.52 -2.71 3.38
N ILE A 227 9.20 -2.42 4.64
CA ILE A 227 10.06 -2.73 5.79
C ILE A 227 10.26 -4.23 5.94
N LEU A 228 9.18 -5.01 5.89
CA LEU A 228 9.24 -6.44 6.07
C LEU A 228 9.94 -7.14 4.90
N GLU A 229 9.77 -6.67 3.67
CA GLU A 229 10.53 -7.15 2.50
C GLU A 229 12.03 -6.93 2.69
N HIS A 230 12.43 -5.74 3.14
CA HIS A 230 13.82 -5.42 3.42
C HIS A 230 14.43 -6.31 4.50
N LEU A 231 13.73 -6.48 5.61
CA LEU A 231 14.15 -7.32 6.73
C LEU A 231 14.23 -8.81 6.34
N ALA A 232 13.22 -9.31 5.62
CA ALA A 232 13.18 -10.69 5.15
C ALA A 232 14.34 -11.00 4.19
N ARG A 233 14.60 -10.12 3.22
CA ARG A 233 15.73 -10.25 2.28
C ARG A 233 17.08 -10.31 3.01
N ARG A 234 17.23 -9.55 4.09
CA ARG A 234 18.46 -9.50 4.91
C ARG A 234 18.54 -10.62 5.95
N LYS A 235 17.49 -11.42 6.12
CA LYS A 235 17.34 -12.38 7.22
C LYS A 235 17.59 -11.71 8.58
N ARG A 236 16.99 -10.52 8.76
CA ARG A 236 17.07 -9.71 9.99
C ARG A 236 15.69 -9.41 10.56
N GLN A 237 15.66 -9.00 11.82
CA GLN A 237 14.52 -8.36 12.47
C GLN A 237 14.96 -7.08 13.21
N ALA A 238 14.05 -6.13 13.41
CA ALA A 238 14.34 -4.86 14.09
C ALA A 238 13.07 -4.27 14.69
N SER A 239 13.23 -3.47 15.75
CA SER A 239 12.21 -2.49 16.13
C SER A 239 12.34 -1.28 15.21
N VAL A 240 11.21 -0.82 14.65
CA VAL A 240 11.20 0.15 13.54
C VAL A 240 10.38 1.38 13.90
N LEU A 241 11.01 2.54 13.82
CA LEU A 241 10.34 3.83 13.88
C LEU A 241 10.33 4.47 12.49
N ILE A 242 9.15 4.85 12.01
CA ILE A 242 8.96 5.63 10.79
C ILE A 242 8.46 7.00 11.18
N VAL A 243 9.22 8.04 10.84
CA VAL A 243 8.77 9.43 10.92
C VAL A 243 8.49 9.90 9.51
N ARG A 244 7.23 10.23 9.24
CA ARG A 244 6.79 10.77 7.96
C ARG A 244 6.35 12.22 8.15
N GLU A 245 7.08 13.15 7.57
CA GLU A 245 6.68 14.56 7.53
C GLU A 245 5.97 14.88 6.22
N ILE A 246 4.78 15.45 6.31
CA ILE A 246 3.99 15.90 5.17
C ILE A 246 4.01 17.43 5.15
N THR A 247 4.61 18.00 4.11
CA THR A 247 4.74 19.45 3.91
C THR A 247 3.62 20.01 3.02
N PRO A 248 3.43 21.34 2.98
CA PRO A 248 2.51 21.99 2.04
C PRO A 248 2.75 21.64 0.56
N ASP A 249 3.97 21.17 0.22
CA ASP A 249 4.31 20.74 -1.14
C ASP A 249 3.58 19.45 -1.54
N TYR A 250 2.93 18.75 -0.61
CA TYR A 250 2.02 17.64 -0.91
C TYR A 250 0.62 18.14 -1.29
N TYR A 251 0.52 18.86 -2.40
CA TYR A 251 -0.71 19.52 -2.86
C TYR A 251 -1.66 18.60 -3.65
N ALA A 252 -1.22 17.40 -4.05
CA ALA A 252 -2.03 16.45 -4.82
C ALA A 252 -1.91 15.03 -4.24
N PRO A 253 -2.91 14.51 -3.52
CA PRO A 253 -2.83 13.18 -2.94
C PRO A 253 -2.93 12.09 -4.00
N VAL A 254 -1.86 11.31 -4.16
CA VAL A 254 -1.76 10.25 -5.17
C VAL A 254 -2.08 8.85 -4.64
N GLY A 255 -2.43 8.73 -3.35
CA GLY A 255 -2.75 7.47 -2.67
C GLY A 255 -1.52 6.69 -2.17
N ASN A 256 -1.72 5.61 -1.43
CA ASN A 256 -0.66 5.03 -0.58
C ASN A 256 0.50 4.34 -1.32
N TRP A 257 0.42 4.18 -2.64
CA TRP A 257 1.51 3.57 -3.42
C TRP A 257 2.83 4.34 -3.25
N HIS A 258 2.77 5.66 -3.18
CA HIS A 258 3.98 6.49 -3.07
C HIS A 258 4.69 6.22 -1.74
N ILE A 259 3.95 5.89 -0.68
CA ILE A 259 4.48 5.56 0.64
C ILE A 259 5.27 4.26 0.56
N ARG A 260 4.69 3.22 -0.05
CA ARG A 260 5.36 1.92 -0.26
C ARG A 260 6.65 2.10 -1.06
N LEU A 261 6.59 2.79 -2.19
CA LEU A 261 7.74 2.99 -3.07
C LEU A 261 8.82 3.88 -2.45
N THR A 262 8.44 4.96 -1.77
CA THR A 262 9.41 5.87 -1.11
C THR A 262 10.09 5.17 0.07
N THR A 263 9.34 4.37 0.84
CA THR A 263 9.89 3.55 1.92
C THR A 263 10.87 2.50 1.37
N ALA A 264 10.49 1.77 0.32
CA ALA A 264 11.37 0.80 -0.33
C ALA A 264 12.63 1.48 -0.92
N HIS A 265 12.47 2.66 -1.52
CA HIS A 265 13.58 3.44 -2.02
C HIS A 265 14.52 3.85 -0.89
N ALA A 266 14.02 4.43 0.21
CA ALA A 266 14.83 4.78 1.37
C ALA A 266 15.68 3.59 1.87
N LEU A 267 15.07 2.42 2.02
CA LEU A 267 15.74 1.19 2.49
C LEU A 267 16.73 0.59 1.49
N SER A 268 16.63 0.98 0.21
CA SER A 268 17.60 0.60 -0.83
C SER A 268 18.84 1.50 -0.84
N GLN A 269 18.77 2.69 -0.22
CA GLN A 269 19.89 3.62 -0.14
C GLN A 269 20.89 3.21 0.96
N PRO A 270 22.13 3.71 0.90
CA PRO A 270 23.10 3.52 1.98
C PRO A 270 22.52 4.00 3.32
N MET A 271 22.58 3.13 4.33
CA MET A 271 22.17 3.47 5.69
C MET A 271 23.23 4.34 6.37
N LEU A 272 22.78 5.30 7.19
CA LEU A 272 23.63 5.90 8.20
C LEU A 272 23.66 4.97 9.42
N LYS A 273 24.85 4.48 9.75
CA LYS A 273 25.05 3.61 10.91
C LYS A 273 25.25 4.48 12.15
N SER A 274 24.61 4.11 13.25
CA SER A 274 24.87 4.71 14.54
C SER A 274 25.21 3.65 15.58
N ASN A 275 26.25 3.92 16.37
CA ASN A 275 26.76 3.01 17.38
C ASN A 275 26.03 3.14 18.72
N ASN A 276 25.25 4.21 18.92
CA ASN A 276 24.55 4.45 20.18
C ASN A 276 23.25 5.24 19.97
N LEU A 277 22.39 5.22 20.98
CA LEU A 277 21.08 5.86 20.91
C LEU A 277 21.17 7.39 20.75
N LYS A 278 22.21 8.03 21.31
CA LYS A 278 22.39 9.48 21.27
C LYS A 278 22.64 9.97 19.84
N GLU A 279 23.56 9.34 19.12
CA GLU A 279 23.87 9.67 17.73
C GLU A 279 22.65 9.41 16.81
N ALA A 280 21.88 8.33 17.05
CA ALA A 280 20.64 8.09 16.32
C ALA A 280 19.59 9.21 16.55
N ILE A 281 19.49 9.74 17.77
CA ILE A 281 18.62 10.87 18.11
C ILE A 281 19.10 12.16 17.44
N GLU A 282 20.41 12.41 17.39
CA GLU A 282 21.00 13.55 16.68
C GLU A 282 20.72 13.46 15.16
N LEU A 283 20.86 12.28 14.56
CA LEU A 283 20.51 12.02 13.16
C LEU A 283 19.02 12.23 12.88
N LEU A 284 18.14 11.78 13.78
CA LEU A 284 16.71 12.06 13.70
C LEU A 284 16.44 13.56 13.74
N GLY A 285 16.99 14.26 14.74
CA GLY A 285 16.80 15.70 14.93
C GLY A 285 17.30 16.55 13.76
N THR A 286 18.46 16.21 13.19
CA THR A 286 18.99 16.89 11.99
C THR A 286 18.19 16.58 10.72
N SER A 287 17.54 15.42 10.69
CA SER A 287 16.68 15.02 9.57
C SER A 287 15.26 15.60 9.64
N LEU A 288 14.78 16.08 10.78
CA LEU A 288 13.45 16.71 10.86
C LEU A 288 13.43 18.09 10.18
N LYS A 289 12.30 18.41 9.53
CA LYS A 289 12.04 19.78 9.03
C LYS A 289 11.79 20.74 10.18
N ASP A 290 11.01 20.32 11.17
CA ASP A 290 10.82 21.05 12.44
C ASP A 290 11.52 20.31 13.59
N LYS A 291 12.68 20.85 14.00
CA LYS A 291 13.51 20.26 15.07
C LYS A 291 12.84 20.29 16.45
N ASN A 292 11.87 21.19 16.66
CA ASN A 292 11.18 21.30 17.95
C ASN A 292 10.31 20.07 18.25
N LEU A 293 10.01 19.25 17.23
CA LEU A 293 9.23 18.02 17.38
C LEU A 293 10.04 16.86 17.94
N LEU A 294 11.38 16.97 18.00
CA LEU A 294 12.25 15.87 18.42
C LEU A 294 11.90 15.38 19.84
N SER A 295 11.75 16.28 20.81
CA SER A 295 11.39 15.92 22.19
C SER A 295 10.05 15.19 22.24
N THR A 296 9.04 15.71 21.53
CA THR A 296 7.71 15.09 21.46
C THR A 296 7.74 13.69 20.84
N ILE A 297 8.57 13.48 19.81
CA ILE A 297 8.74 12.16 19.19
C ILE A 297 9.37 11.17 20.17
N ILE A 298 10.43 11.59 20.87
CA ILE A 298 11.14 10.74 21.84
C ILE A 298 10.22 10.38 23.01
N GLU A 299 9.53 11.36 23.59
CA GLU A 299 8.63 11.17 24.74
C GLU A 299 7.45 10.26 24.42
N ARG A 300 6.86 10.38 23.22
CA ARG A 300 5.67 9.60 22.86
C ARG A 300 6.01 8.24 22.27
N SER A 301 7.21 8.01 21.76
CA SER A 301 7.57 6.74 21.13
C SER A 301 7.68 5.62 22.17
N ARG A 302 6.98 4.51 21.89
CA ARG A 302 7.06 3.29 22.72
C ARG A 302 8.34 2.52 22.46
N ILE A 303 8.98 2.75 21.31
CA ILE A 303 10.29 2.19 21.02
C ILE A 303 11.34 2.88 21.88
N PHE A 304 11.38 4.22 21.89
CA PHE A 304 12.32 4.97 22.74
C PHE A 304 12.08 4.69 24.24
N ASP A 305 10.84 4.73 24.72
CA ASP A 305 10.49 4.39 26.11
C ASP A 305 11.06 3.02 26.53
N ARG A 306 10.92 2.01 25.67
CA ARG A 306 11.50 0.68 25.94
C ARG A 306 13.02 0.68 25.90
N LEU A 307 13.64 1.36 24.93
CA LEU A 307 15.10 1.41 24.83
C LEU A 307 15.73 2.10 26.05
N TYR A 308 15.07 3.10 26.64
CA TYR A 308 15.52 3.73 27.88
C TYR A 308 15.28 2.88 29.13
N ASN A 309 14.15 2.17 29.20
CA ASN A 309 13.77 1.38 30.38
C ASN A 309 14.30 -0.06 30.35
N GLN A 310 14.79 -0.54 29.22
CA GLN A 310 15.33 -1.90 29.08
C GLN A 310 16.67 -2.01 29.80
N LYS A 311 16.63 -2.45 31.05
CA LYS A 311 17.82 -2.91 31.78
C LYS A 311 18.36 -4.18 31.12
N ARG A 312 19.68 -4.25 30.93
CA ARG A 312 20.32 -5.48 30.45
C ARG A 312 20.29 -6.55 31.56
N LEU A 313 20.25 -7.83 31.19
CA LEU A 313 20.16 -8.98 32.12
C LEU A 313 21.35 -9.03 33.09
N ASP A 314 22.51 -8.56 32.64
CA ASP A 314 23.76 -8.30 33.36
C ASP A 314 23.64 -7.28 34.51
N HIS A 315 22.48 -6.63 34.67
CA HIS A 315 22.19 -5.77 35.82
C HIS A 315 21.55 -6.52 37.00
N TYR A 316 21.19 -7.80 36.82
CA TYR A 316 20.50 -8.62 37.82
C TYR A 316 21.35 -9.79 38.36
N PHE A 317 22.58 -9.95 37.86
CA PHE A 317 23.56 -10.96 38.29
C PHE A 317 24.90 -10.27 38.57
#